data_AF-A0A2Z7D4K5-F1
#
_entry.id   AF-A0A2Z7D4K5-F1
#
_cell.length_a   1.000
_cell.length_b   1.000
_cell.length_c   1.000
_cell.angle_alpha   90.00
_cell.angle_beta   90.00
_cell.angle_gamma   90.00
#
_symmetry.space_group_name_H-M   'P 1'
#
loop_
_entity.id
_entity.type
_entity.pdbx_description
1 polymer ?
#
loop_
_entity_poly.entity_id
_entity_poly.type
_entity_poly.pdbx_seq_one_letter_code
_entity_poly.pdbx_strand_id
1 'polypeptide(L)'
;MAKTAKAAATVLLLLLVLTDTHPYRTSAARPIKTVVILVMENRSFDHMLGWMKKLNPEINGVDGSESNPLNTTDPKSSKIFFGNQSHFVDPDPGHSFQAIREQIFGSADTSIDKPPMNGFAQQALSMDPNMPQSVMNGFFPEKVAVYESLVSEFAVVDRWFASVPASTQPNRLYVHSGTSHGATSNVPAQLAKGFPQRTIFEDLDDAGISFGIYFQNIPATLFYRNLRKLKYVTKFHPYDLTFKNDAKNGKLPGYVVIEQRYTDSKIEPANDDHPSHDVYQGQMFVKEVYETLRSSPQWNETLFLITYDEHGGFYDHVPTPNHGIPSPDDIVGPEPVFFQF
;
A
#
# COMPACT_ATOMS: atom_id res chain seq x y z
N MET A 1 -61.42 69.38 19.28
CA MET A 1 -61.80 68.10 18.64
C MET A 1 -60.52 67.32 18.32
N ALA A 2 -60.57 66.01 18.53
CA ALA A 2 -59.58 64.97 18.18
C ALA A 2 -58.19 65.00 18.87
N LYS A 3 -58.07 64.13 19.89
CA LYS A 3 -56.82 63.55 20.39
C LYS A 3 -56.21 62.63 19.32
N THR A 4 -54.91 62.69 19.10
CA THR A 4 -54.15 61.58 18.49
C THR A 4 -52.87 61.35 19.28
N ALA A 5 -52.90 60.31 20.11
CA ALA A 5 -51.72 59.70 20.69
C ALA A 5 -51.02 58.88 19.61
N LYS A 6 -49.72 59.09 19.39
CA LYS A 6 -48.89 58.16 18.61
C LYS A 6 -48.33 57.10 19.55
N ALA A 7 -48.71 55.86 19.29
CA ALA A 7 -48.17 54.67 19.93
C ALA A 7 -46.88 54.21 19.21
N ALA A 8 -45.99 53.69 20.05
CA ALA A 8 -44.78 52.87 19.89
C ALA A 8 -44.36 52.33 18.51
N ALA A 9 -43.04 52.30 18.30
CA ALA A 9 -42.34 51.10 17.83
C ALA A 9 -40.86 51.15 18.29
N THR A 10 -40.56 50.51 19.43
CA THR A 10 -39.20 50.17 19.83
C THR A 10 -38.79 48.93 19.04
N VAL A 11 -37.81 49.07 18.15
CA VAL A 11 -37.22 47.92 17.43
C VAL A 11 -36.28 47.21 18.41
N LEU A 12 -36.73 46.07 18.93
CA LEU A 12 -35.89 45.15 19.69
C LEU A 12 -35.17 44.24 18.68
N LEU A 13 -33.87 44.46 18.48
CA LEU A 13 -33.03 43.56 17.68
C LEU A 13 -32.78 42.29 18.50
N LEU A 14 -33.47 41.19 18.18
CA LEU A 14 -33.10 39.86 18.69
C LEU A 14 -31.81 39.41 17.98
N LEU A 15 -30.69 39.45 18.69
CA LEU A 15 -29.51 38.66 18.35
C LEU A 15 -29.80 37.19 18.70
N LEU A 16 -30.23 36.42 17.70
CA LEU A 16 -30.18 34.96 17.76
C LEU A 16 -28.71 34.54 17.72
N VAL A 17 -28.11 34.36 18.90
CA VAL A 17 -26.91 33.55 19.04
C VAL A 17 -27.35 32.11 18.85
N LEU A 18 -27.20 31.59 17.62
CA LEU A 18 -27.23 30.16 17.37
C LEU A 18 -26.01 29.57 18.07
N THR A 19 -26.15 29.21 19.34
CA THR A 19 -25.24 28.26 19.97
C THR A 19 -25.52 26.92 19.32
N ASP A 20 -24.68 26.56 18.37
CA ASP A 20 -24.63 25.22 17.80
C ASP A 20 -24.14 24.26 18.90
N THR A 21 -25.03 23.91 19.82
CA THR A 21 -24.79 22.84 20.78
C THR A 21 -24.99 21.52 20.05
N HIS A 22 -24.06 21.21 19.14
CA HIS A 22 -23.87 19.84 18.73
C HIS A 22 -23.58 19.05 20.01
N PRO A 23 -24.40 18.04 20.39
CA PRO A 23 -24.03 17.18 21.49
C PRO A 23 -22.67 16.59 21.12
N TYR A 24 -21.65 16.87 21.94
CA TYR A 24 -20.37 16.18 21.90
C TYR A 24 -20.70 14.70 21.80
N ARG A 25 -20.49 14.09 20.62
CA ARG A 25 -20.40 12.64 20.52
C ARG A 25 -19.38 12.27 21.59
N THR A 26 -19.82 11.55 22.61
CA THR A 26 -18.93 10.86 23.54
C THR A 26 -17.85 10.24 22.68
N SER A 27 -16.60 10.69 22.82
CA SER A 27 -15.47 10.15 22.07
C SER A 27 -15.61 8.63 22.13
N ALA A 28 -15.92 8.00 21.00
CA ALA A 28 -15.96 6.55 20.96
C ALA A 28 -14.64 6.08 21.56
N ALA A 29 -14.69 5.07 22.43
CA ALA A 29 -13.46 4.48 22.93
C ALA A 29 -12.58 4.21 21.69
N ARG A 30 -11.33 4.71 21.71
CA ARG A 30 -10.34 4.42 20.68
C ARG A 30 -9.57 3.20 21.21
N PRO A 31 -10.03 1.96 20.95
CA PRO A 31 -9.40 0.77 21.52
C PRO A 31 -7.99 0.58 20.98
N ILE A 32 -7.73 1.02 19.75
CA ILE A 32 -6.40 0.96 19.14
C ILE A 32 -5.52 2.09 19.69
N LYS A 33 -4.36 1.72 20.23
CA LYS A 33 -3.31 2.61 20.72
C LYS A 33 -2.05 2.53 19.89
N THR A 34 -1.80 1.39 19.27
CA THR A 34 -0.60 1.11 18.47
C THR A 34 -1.01 0.68 17.07
N VAL A 35 -0.54 1.39 16.05
CA VAL A 35 -0.69 0.99 14.64
C VAL A 35 0.67 0.52 14.14
N VAL A 36 0.74 -0.71 13.64
CA VAL A 36 1.96 -1.31 13.06
C VAL A 36 1.76 -1.47 11.56
N ILE A 37 2.64 -0.89 10.76
CA ILE A 37 2.59 -0.93 9.30
C ILE A 37 3.77 -1.75 8.78
N LEU A 38 3.45 -2.74 7.94
CA LEU A 38 4.40 -3.53 7.16
C LEU A 38 4.03 -3.44 5.68
N VAL A 39 4.95 -2.92 4.86
CA VAL A 39 4.76 -2.76 3.41
C VAL A 39 5.71 -3.69 2.67
N MET A 40 5.20 -4.84 2.23
CA MET A 40 5.89 -5.84 1.40
C MET A 40 6.03 -5.34 -0.05
N GLU A 41 6.75 -6.08 -0.90
CA GLU A 41 7.16 -5.64 -2.24
C GLU A 41 6.60 -6.47 -3.38
N ASN A 42 6.17 -5.79 -4.44
CA ASN A 42 6.08 -6.30 -5.81
C ASN A 42 5.25 -7.60 -5.96
N ARG A 43 4.04 -7.61 -5.41
CA ARG A 43 3.08 -8.73 -5.54
C ARG A 43 1.66 -8.21 -5.72
N SER A 44 0.95 -8.73 -6.73
CA SER A 44 -0.47 -8.45 -6.91
C SER A 44 -1.33 -9.18 -5.87
N PHE A 45 -2.59 -8.74 -5.71
CA PHE A 45 -3.53 -9.41 -4.83
C PHE A 45 -3.77 -10.84 -5.30
N ASP A 46 -4.04 -11.05 -6.59
CA ASP A 46 -4.26 -12.40 -7.12
C ASP A 46 -3.04 -13.31 -7.03
N HIS A 47 -1.83 -12.73 -7.09
CA HIS A 47 -0.59 -13.49 -6.96
C HIS A 47 -0.46 -14.13 -5.58
N MET A 48 -0.79 -13.40 -4.52
CA MET A 48 -0.62 -13.86 -3.13
C MET A 48 -1.89 -14.45 -2.54
N LEU A 49 -3.04 -13.81 -2.76
CA LEU A 49 -4.30 -14.07 -2.05
C LEU A 49 -5.44 -14.47 -2.98
N GLY A 50 -5.30 -14.39 -4.31
CA GLY A 50 -6.40 -14.67 -5.25
C GLY A 50 -7.02 -16.06 -5.06
N TRP A 51 -6.18 -17.08 -4.82
CA TRP A 51 -6.65 -18.45 -4.59
C TRP A 51 -7.27 -18.69 -3.21
N MET A 52 -7.17 -17.72 -2.28
CA MET A 52 -7.80 -17.78 -0.96
C MET A 52 -9.32 -17.71 -1.02
N LYS A 53 -9.90 -17.34 -2.17
CA LYS A 53 -11.34 -17.48 -2.47
C LYS A 53 -11.88 -18.89 -2.19
N LYS A 54 -11.02 -19.91 -2.31
CA LYS A 54 -11.38 -21.29 -1.96
C LYS A 54 -11.60 -21.51 -0.46
N LEU A 55 -10.94 -20.72 0.38
CA LEU A 55 -11.09 -20.74 1.84
C LEU A 55 -12.24 -19.84 2.28
N ASN A 56 -12.31 -18.64 1.71
CA ASN A 56 -13.37 -17.67 1.97
C ASN A 56 -13.98 -17.17 0.65
N PRO A 57 -15.17 -17.67 0.26
CA PRO A 57 -15.85 -17.26 -0.98
C PRO A 57 -16.24 -15.78 -1.06
N GLU A 58 -16.21 -15.03 0.06
CA GLU A 58 -16.44 -13.59 0.07
C GLU A 58 -15.27 -12.79 -0.49
N ILE A 59 -14.07 -13.38 -0.54
CA ILE A 59 -12.90 -12.75 -1.17
C ILE A 59 -13.14 -12.66 -2.68
N ASN A 60 -13.04 -11.46 -3.22
CA ASN A 60 -12.98 -11.24 -4.66
C ASN A 60 -11.63 -11.68 -5.22
N GLY A 61 -11.44 -13.00 -5.33
CA GLY A 61 -10.26 -13.65 -5.92
C GLY A 61 -10.59 -14.49 -7.15
N VAL A 62 -9.66 -15.34 -7.53
CA VAL A 62 -9.66 -16.08 -8.81
C VAL A 62 -10.27 -17.48 -8.71
N ASP A 63 -10.68 -18.01 -9.86
CA ASP A 63 -11.07 -19.43 -10.02
C ASP A 63 -10.31 -20.18 -11.14
N GLY A 64 -9.42 -19.49 -11.86
CA GLY A 64 -8.62 -20.02 -12.96
C GLY A 64 -9.27 -19.84 -14.34
N SER A 65 -10.44 -19.22 -14.42
CA SER A 65 -11.06 -18.82 -15.69
C SER A 65 -10.43 -17.54 -16.27
N GLU A 66 -9.69 -16.80 -15.46
CA GLU A 66 -8.99 -15.58 -15.83
C GLU A 66 -7.87 -15.88 -16.83
N SER A 67 -7.67 -14.99 -17.80
CA SER A 67 -6.64 -15.18 -18.83
C SER A 67 -6.21 -13.88 -19.46
N ASN A 68 -5.00 -13.88 -20.03
CA ASN A 68 -4.48 -12.79 -20.84
C ASN A 68 -4.02 -13.33 -22.21
N PRO A 69 -4.32 -12.64 -23.32
CA PRO A 69 -3.73 -12.99 -24.62
C PRO A 69 -2.23 -12.65 -24.64
N LEU A 70 -1.45 -13.39 -25.44
CA LEU A 70 -0.05 -13.04 -25.70
C LEU A 70 0.11 -11.82 -26.63
N ASN A 71 -0.94 -11.48 -27.37
CA ASN A 71 -1.04 -10.29 -28.20
C ASN A 71 -2.49 -9.79 -28.20
N THR A 72 -2.72 -8.63 -27.59
CA THR A 72 -4.03 -8.02 -27.41
C THR A 72 -4.64 -7.49 -28.71
N THR A 73 -3.83 -7.25 -29.74
CA THR A 73 -4.27 -6.78 -31.06
C THR A 73 -4.69 -7.92 -31.99
N ASP A 74 -4.29 -9.16 -31.67
CA ASP A 74 -4.65 -10.35 -32.44
C ASP A 74 -5.80 -11.12 -31.75
N PRO A 75 -7.02 -11.12 -32.30
CA PRO A 75 -8.15 -11.83 -31.72
C PRO A 75 -7.98 -13.37 -31.72
N LYS A 76 -7.00 -13.90 -32.46
CA LYS A 76 -6.65 -15.32 -32.49
C LYS A 76 -5.43 -15.65 -31.62
N SER A 77 -4.90 -14.68 -30.88
CA SER A 77 -3.75 -14.89 -30.02
C SER A 77 -4.01 -15.99 -29.00
N SER A 78 -3.00 -16.84 -28.79
CA SER A 78 -3.00 -17.79 -27.69
C SER A 78 -3.17 -17.07 -26.36
N LYS A 79 -3.92 -17.68 -25.45
CA LYS A 79 -4.15 -17.16 -24.10
C LYS A 79 -3.34 -17.95 -23.08
N ILE A 80 -2.83 -17.24 -22.09
CA ILE A 80 -2.32 -17.81 -20.85
C ILE A 80 -3.43 -17.69 -19.81
N PHE A 81 -3.86 -18.82 -19.27
CA PHE A 81 -4.83 -18.86 -18.18
C PHE A 81 -4.13 -18.71 -16.84
N PHE A 82 -4.80 -18.05 -15.89
CA PHE A 82 -4.25 -17.86 -14.56
C PHE A 82 -4.15 -19.20 -13.83
N GLY A 83 -2.94 -19.53 -13.39
CA GLY A 83 -2.63 -20.78 -12.71
C GLY A 83 -2.32 -20.61 -11.23
N ASN A 84 -1.93 -21.72 -10.60
CA ASN A 84 -1.57 -21.80 -9.18
C ASN A 84 -0.15 -22.36 -8.94
N GLN A 85 0.70 -22.30 -9.96
CA GLN A 85 2.07 -22.83 -9.96
C GLN A 85 3.09 -21.70 -9.85
N SER A 86 2.80 -20.69 -9.00
CA SER A 86 3.77 -19.64 -8.70
C SER A 86 5.04 -20.23 -8.10
N HIS A 87 6.17 -19.61 -8.42
CA HIS A 87 7.52 -20.08 -8.12
C HIS A 87 8.43 -18.87 -7.97
N PHE A 88 9.71 -19.13 -7.66
CA PHE A 88 10.75 -18.11 -7.69
C PHE A 88 10.89 -17.54 -9.10
N VAL A 89 10.73 -16.22 -9.26
CA VAL A 89 10.76 -15.55 -10.58
C VAL A 89 12.03 -14.73 -10.71
N ASP A 90 12.79 -15.02 -11.77
CA ASP A 90 13.98 -14.29 -12.21
C ASP A 90 14.03 -14.37 -13.75
N PRO A 91 14.13 -13.25 -14.49
CA PRO A 91 14.28 -11.88 -14.00
C PRO A 91 12.99 -11.29 -13.41
N ASP A 92 13.16 -10.19 -12.68
CA ASP A 92 12.08 -9.36 -12.14
C ASP A 92 11.12 -8.87 -13.25
N PRO A 93 9.80 -9.11 -13.14
CA PRO A 93 8.85 -8.66 -14.15
C PRO A 93 8.75 -7.13 -14.24
N GLY A 94 8.22 -6.65 -15.37
CA GLY A 94 8.10 -5.21 -15.62
C GLY A 94 7.15 -4.54 -14.65
N HIS A 95 7.63 -3.58 -13.87
CA HIS A 95 6.82 -2.78 -12.94
C HIS A 95 7.21 -1.29 -13.02
N SER A 96 7.63 -0.86 -14.22
CA SER A 96 7.77 0.56 -14.56
C SER A 96 6.41 1.17 -14.88
N PHE A 97 6.30 2.50 -14.86
CA PHE A 97 5.06 3.18 -15.22
C PHE A 97 4.52 2.73 -16.61
N GLN A 98 5.41 2.59 -17.59
CA GLN A 98 5.05 2.17 -18.94
C GLN A 98 4.60 0.71 -18.99
N ALA A 99 5.29 -0.18 -18.27
CA ALA A 99 4.91 -1.59 -18.17
C ALA A 99 3.55 -1.74 -17.51
N ILE A 100 3.33 -1.08 -16.37
CA ILE A 100 2.06 -1.10 -15.62
C ILE A 100 0.91 -0.59 -16.49
N ARG A 101 1.13 0.51 -17.23
CA ARG A 101 0.14 1.03 -18.18
C ARG A 101 -0.20 0.01 -19.25
N GLU A 102 0.78 -0.65 -19.86
CA GLU A 102 0.53 -1.70 -20.85
C GLU A 102 -0.21 -2.90 -20.22
N GLN A 103 0.15 -3.30 -19.01
CA GLN A 103 -0.46 -4.43 -18.30
C GLN A 103 -1.95 -4.19 -18.02
N ILE A 104 -2.28 -3.00 -17.52
CA ILE A 104 -3.65 -2.58 -17.18
C ILE A 104 -4.53 -2.46 -18.43
N PHE A 105 -4.02 -1.87 -19.52
CA PHE A 105 -4.83 -1.52 -20.69
C PHE A 105 -4.68 -2.45 -21.90
N GLY A 106 -3.60 -3.22 -21.97
CA GLY A 106 -3.21 -4.02 -23.12
C GLY A 106 -2.76 -3.21 -24.33
N SER A 107 -2.87 -1.88 -24.30
CA SER A 107 -2.61 -1.02 -25.45
C SER A 107 -2.10 0.37 -25.03
N ALA A 108 -1.70 1.17 -26.03
CA ALA A 108 -1.35 2.56 -25.79
C ALA A 108 -2.55 3.44 -25.43
N ASP A 109 -3.77 3.04 -25.79
CA ASP A 109 -5.00 3.74 -25.43
C ASP A 109 -5.40 3.43 -23.99
N THR A 110 -5.48 4.49 -23.17
CA THR A 110 -5.81 4.42 -21.75
C THR A 110 -7.11 5.12 -21.40
N SER A 111 -7.95 5.40 -22.41
CA SER A 111 -9.21 6.12 -22.23
C SER A 111 -10.38 5.24 -21.81
N ILE A 112 -10.22 3.91 -21.84
CA ILE A 112 -11.28 2.95 -21.55
C ILE A 112 -11.70 3.05 -20.08
N ASP A 113 -12.97 3.39 -19.84
CA ASP A 113 -13.61 3.29 -18.53
C ASP A 113 -13.70 1.81 -18.13
N LYS A 114 -13.03 1.44 -17.03
CA LYS A 114 -12.73 0.07 -16.59
C LYS A 114 -11.70 -0.64 -17.49
N PRO A 115 -10.41 -0.53 -17.15
CA PRO A 115 -9.36 -1.19 -17.90
C PRO A 115 -9.54 -2.71 -17.95
N PRO A 116 -9.20 -3.36 -19.07
CA PRO A 116 -9.42 -4.79 -19.28
C PRO A 116 -8.49 -5.71 -18.50
N MET A 117 -7.39 -5.19 -17.93
CA MET A 117 -6.36 -5.97 -17.22
C MET A 117 -5.80 -7.11 -18.08
N ASN A 118 -5.57 -6.88 -19.37
CA ASN A 118 -5.28 -7.94 -20.34
C ASN A 118 -3.89 -7.89 -20.99
N GLY A 119 -3.03 -6.98 -20.53
CA GLY A 119 -1.69 -6.78 -21.11
C GLY A 119 -0.55 -7.49 -20.38
N PHE A 120 -0.82 -8.20 -19.27
CA PHE A 120 0.25 -8.77 -18.43
C PHE A 120 1.08 -9.81 -19.17
N ALA A 121 0.42 -10.77 -19.82
CA ALA A 121 1.11 -11.81 -20.59
C ALA A 121 1.85 -11.21 -21.81
N GLN A 122 1.28 -10.21 -22.48
CA GLN A 122 1.92 -9.52 -23.61
C GLN A 122 3.17 -8.74 -23.17
N GLN A 123 3.07 -7.95 -22.10
CA GLN A 123 4.17 -7.15 -21.59
C GLN A 123 5.30 -8.06 -21.10
N ALA A 124 4.97 -9.12 -20.37
CA ALA A 124 5.94 -10.13 -19.94
C ALA A 124 6.64 -10.82 -21.12
N LEU A 125 5.90 -11.17 -22.18
CA LEU A 125 6.46 -11.79 -23.40
C LEU A 125 7.52 -10.91 -24.07
N SER A 126 7.35 -9.57 -23.99
CA SER A 126 8.32 -8.62 -24.53
C SER A 126 9.65 -8.61 -23.77
N MET A 127 9.66 -9.09 -22.52
CA MET A 127 10.83 -9.15 -21.66
C MET A 127 11.53 -10.52 -21.74
N ASP A 128 10.75 -11.60 -21.61
CA ASP A 128 11.27 -12.97 -21.71
C ASP A 128 10.17 -13.92 -22.24
N PRO A 129 10.48 -14.84 -23.19
CA PRO A 129 9.53 -15.77 -23.77
C PRO A 129 8.77 -16.67 -22.78
N ASN A 130 9.32 -16.95 -21.61
CA ASN A 130 8.74 -17.83 -20.59
C ASN A 130 8.03 -17.06 -19.47
N MET A 131 8.31 -15.77 -19.30
CA MET A 131 7.74 -14.93 -18.26
C MET A 131 6.21 -14.81 -18.27
N PRO A 132 5.49 -14.90 -19.43
CA PRO A 132 4.03 -14.90 -19.42
C PRO A 132 3.43 -15.97 -18.52
N GLN A 133 4.05 -17.15 -18.44
CA GLN A 133 3.60 -18.20 -17.54
C GLN A 133 3.85 -17.80 -16.08
N SER A 134 5.00 -17.21 -15.75
CA SER A 134 5.33 -16.80 -14.38
C SER A 134 4.41 -15.69 -13.85
N VAL A 135 4.12 -14.66 -14.63
CA VAL A 135 3.27 -13.53 -14.17
C VAL A 135 1.78 -13.88 -14.10
N MET A 136 1.34 -14.89 -14.86
CA MET A 136 -0.02 -15.41 -14.86
C MET A 136 -0.20 -16.61 -13.89
N ASN A 137 0.53 -16.66 -12.78
CA ASN A 137 0.36 -17.70 -11.77
C ASN A 137 0.32 -17.09 -10.37
N GLY A 138 -0.66 -17.52 -9.58
CA GLY A 138 -0.80 -17.24 -8.14
C GLY A 138 -0.22 -18.35 -7.26
N PHE A 139 -0.03 -18.06 -5.98
CA PHE A 139 0.25 -19.07 -4.97
C PHE A 139 -1.05 -19.73 -4.52
N PHE A 140 -1.04 -21.06 -4.47
CA PHE A 140 -2.10 -21.80 -3.79
C PHE A 140 -1.96 -21.64 -2.26
N PRO A 141 -3.05 -21.66 -1.46
CA PRO A 141 -3.00 -21.28 -0.04
C PRO A 141 -1.88 -21.94 0.77
N GLU A 142 -1.65 -23.25 0.58
CA GLU A 142 -0.69 -24.01 1.38
C GLU A 142 0.77 -23.68 1.01
N LYS A 143 1.01 -22.96 -0.09
CA LYS A 143 2.33 -22.43 -0.47
C LYS A 143 2.68 -21.13 0.24
N VAL A 144 1.68 -20.43 0.76
CA VAL A 144 1.79 -19.20 1.54
C VAL A 144 1.02 -19.37 2.85
N ALA A 145 1.36 -20.43 3.59
CA ALA A 145 0.62 -20.90 4.77
C ALA A 145 0.47 -19.85 5.89
N VAL A 146 1.38 -18.88 5.96
CA VAL A 146 1.26 -17.77 6.92
C VAL A 146 0.10 -16.86 6.51
N TYR A 147 0.00 -16.49 5.24
CA TYR A 147 -1.14 -15.74 4.74
C TYR A 147 -2.44 -16.53 4.75
N GLU A 148 -2.41 -17.83 4.43
CA GLU A 148 -3.59 -18.71 4.61
C GLU A 148 -4.15 -18.63 6.03
N SER A 149 -3.27 -18.69 7.04
CA SER A 149 -3.67 -18.58 8.45
C SER A 149 -4.21 -17.19 8.78
N LEU A 150 -3.54 -16.12 8.33
CA LEU A 150 -3.97 -14.75 8.60
C LEU A 150 -5.31 -14.42 7.95
N VAL A 151 -5.52 -14.84 6.70
CA VAL A 151 -6.78 -14.64 5.96
C VAL A 151 -7.95 -15.37 6.62
N SER A 152 -7.70 -16.54 7.23
CA SER A 152 -8.74 -17.33 7.90
C SER A 152 -9.21 -16.72 9.23
N GLU A 153 -8.39 -15.87 9.86
CA GLU A 153 -8.61 -15.38 11.22
C GLU A 153 -8.84 -13.85 11.28
N PHE A 154 -8.47 -13.11 10.24
CA PHE A 154 -8.49 -11.64 10.22
C PHE A 154 -9.14 -11.07 8.95
N ALA A 155 -9.35 -9.75 8.96
CA ALA A 155 -9.96 -9.05 7.83
C ALA A 155 -9.02 -8.97 6.62
N VAL A 156 -9.59 -9.15 5.44
CA VAL A 156 -8.94 -8.93 4.14
C VAL A 156 -9.59 -7.73 3.46
N VAL A 157 -8.77 -6.86 2.87
CA VAL A 157 -9.23 -5.76 2.03
C VAL A 157 -8.89 -6.10 0.58
N ASP A 158 -9.86 -6.58 -0.18
CA ASP A 158 -9.72 -7.08 -1.56
C ASP A 158 -10.00 -6.01 -2.63
N ARG A 159 -10.10 -4.75 -2.21
CA ARG A 159 -10.18 -3.55 -3.08
C ARG A 159 -9.19 -2.47 -2.63
N TRP A 160 -7.95 -2.88 -2.38
CA TRP A 160 -6.83 -2.00 -2.05
C TRP A 160 -5.91 -1.86 -3.26
N PHE A 161 -5.67 -0.63 -3.72
CA PHE A 161 -4.91 -0.36 -4.94
C PHE A 161 -3.63 0.43 -4.61
N ALA A 162 -2.56 0.17 -5.37
CA ALA A 162 -1.40 1.06 -5.41
C ALA A 162 -1.88 2.49 -5.74
N SER A 163 -1.30 3.49 -5.07
CA SER A 163 -1.75 4.88 -5.20
C SER A 163 -1.41 5.48 -6.57
N VAL A 164 -0.33 5.01 -7.19
CA VAL A 164 0.11 5.45 -8.52
C VAL A 164 0.57 4.21 -9.30
N PRO A 165 0.29 4.11 -10.62
CA PRO A 165 0.76 3.01 -11.47
C PRO A 165 2.26 3.16 -11.76
N ALA A 166 3.09 3.05 -10.73
CA ALA A 166 4.54 3.25 -10.77
C ALA A 166 5.24 2.28 -9.81
N SER A 167 6.57 2.24 -9.91
CA SER A 167 7.44 1.37 -9.11
C SER A 167 7.36 1.66 -7.60
N THR A 168 8.06 0.83 -6.83
CA THR A 168 8.16 0.82 -5.36
C THR A 168 8.18 2.18 -4.67
N GLN A 169 9.18 3.03 -4.94
CA GLN A 169 9.38 4.22 -4.11
C GLN A 169 8.24 5.24 -4.21
N PRO A 170 7.71 5.59 -5.39
CA PRO A 170 6.48 6.36 -5.50
C PRO A 170 5.37 5.86 -4.57
N ASN A 171 5.05 4.57 -4.57
CA ASN A 171 3.97 4.03 -3.75
C ASN A 171 4.32 4.00 -2.25
N ARG A 172 5.56 3.67 -1.86
CA ARG A 172 6.03 3.81 -0.47
C ARG A 172 5.96 5.25 0.04
N LEU A 173 6.09 6.25 -0.84
CA LEU A 173 5.90 7.67 -0.47
C LEU A 173 4.42 7.97 -0.12
N TYR A 174 3.47 7.39 -0.85
CA TYR A 174 2.05 7.53 -0.54
C TYR A 174 1.69 7.01 0.85
N VAL A 175 2.26 5.88 1.27
CA VAL A 175 1.93 5.23 2.55
C VAL A 175 2.05 6.18 3.74
N HIS A 176 3.07 7.05 3.78
CA HIS A 176 3.31 7.93 4.91
C HIS A 176 3.13 9.42 4.62
N SER A 177 2.75 9.81 3.40
CA SER A 177 2.54 11.23 3.07
C SER A 177 1.33 11.54 2.19
N GLY A 178 0.63 10.52 1.69
CA GLY A 178 -0.51 10.70 0.79
C GLY A 178 -0.13 11.26 -0.59
N THR A 179 1.16 11.41 -0.91
CA THR A 179 1.66 11.82 -2.22
C THR A 179 3.06 11.27 -2.50
N SER A 180 3.42 11.06 -3.76
CA SER A 180 4.79 10.81 -4.21
C SER A 180 5.58 12.08 -4.53
N HIS A 181 4.98 13.26 -4.36
CA HIS A 181 5.53 14.55 -4.78
C HIS A 181 5.92 14.54 -6.28
N GLY A 182 5.03 13.99 -7.11
CA GLY A 182 5.21 13.84 -8.55
C GLY A 182 6.16 12.71 -8.98
N ALA A 183 6.75 11.93 -8.06
CA ALA A 183 7.61 10.83 -8.46
C ALA A 183 6.80 9.69 -9.09
N THR A 184 7.31 9.17 -10.22
CA THR A 184 6.74 8.04 -10.97
C THR A 184 7.76 6.91 -11.19
N SER A 185 8.95 7.01 -10.57
CA SER A 185 10.00 6.00 -10.63
C SER A 185 11.04 6.19 -9.52
N ASN A 186 11.92 5.20 -9.36
CA ASN A 186 12.98 5.16 -8.34
C ASN A 186 14.22 5.96 -8.77
N VAL A 187 14.11 7.29 -8.91
CA VAL A 187 15.22 8.15 -9.41
C VAL A 187 16.29 8.37 -8.33
N PRO A 188 17.53 7.84 -8.46
CA PRO A 188 18.52 7.86 -7.38
C PRO A 188 18.88 9.27 -6.86
N ALA A 189 18.97 10.24 -7.76
CA ALA A 189 19.25 11.63 -7.39
C ALA A 189 18.12 12.25 -6.54
N GLN A 190 16.86 11.88 -6.78
CA GLN A 190 15.73 12.32 -5.98
C GLN A 190 15.72 11.63 -4.61
N LEU A 191 15.95 10.32 -4.58
CA LEU A 191 16.09 9.55 -3.32
C LEU A 191 17.20 10.14 -2.44
N ALA A 192 18.35 10.44 -3.03
CA ALA A 192 19.49 11.06 -2.35
C ALA A 192 19.16 12.47 -1.85
N LYS A 193 18.47 13.30 -2.65
CA LYS A 193 18.02 14.64 -2.23
C LYS A 193 17.00 14.59 -1.10
N GLY A 194 16.17 13.55 -1.09
CA GLY A 194 15.05 13.37 -0.18
C GLY A 194 13.83 14.19 -0.59
N PHE A 195 12.66 13.62 -0.34
CA PHE A 195 11.36 14.15 -0.70
C PHE A 195 10.85 15.16 0.34
N PRO A 196 10.30 16.31 -0.08
CA PRO A 196 10.05 17.44 0.81
C PRO A 196 8.66 17.46 1.44
N GLN A 197 7.73 16.61 0.99
CA GLN A 197 6.35 16.61 1.45
C GLN A 197 6.26 16.29 2.95
N ARG A 198 5.24 16.85 3.56
CA ARG A 198 4.89 16.57 4.95
C ARG A 198 4.43 15.12 5.08
N THR A 199 4.81 14.49 6.18
CA THR A 199 4.49 13.08 6.46
C THR A 199 3.62 12.93 7.70
N ILE A 200 2.97 11.77 7.84
CA ILE A 200 2.26 11.38 9.06
C ILE A 200 3.18 11.43 10.29
N PHE A 201 4.49 11.22 10.15
CA PHE A 201 5.44 11.30 11.26
C PHE A 201 5.51 12.71 11.86
N GLU A 202 5.38 13.74 11.02
CA GLU A 202 5.34 15.14 11.47
C GLU A 202 3.99 15.47 12.11
N ASP A 203 2.89 14.94 11.57
CA ASP A 203 1.56 15.09 12.17
C ASP A 203 1.47 14.41 13.55
N LEU A 204 2.09 13.24 13.70
CA LEU A 204 2.18 12.52 14.97
C LEU A 204 3.03 13.28 15.99
N ASP A 205 4.19 13.79 15.58
CA ASP A 205 5.07 14.60 16.43
C ASP A 205 4.37 15.88 16.91
N ASP A 206 3.70 16.60 16.01
CA ASP A 206 2.93 17.80 16.35
C ASP A 206 1.73 17.49 17.27
N ALA A 207 1.16 16.28 17.17
CA ALA A 207 0.10 15.79 18.05
C ALA A 207 0.61 15.18 19.38
N GLY A 208 1.92 15.10 19.59
CA GLY A 208 2.52 14.48 20.78
C GLY A 208 2.38 12.95 20.82
N ILE A 209 2.14 12.31 19.68
CA ILE A 209 2.06 10.85 19.54
C ILE A 209 3.42 10.32 19.11
N SER A 210 3.98 9.37 19.86
CA SER A 210 5.26 8.76 19.51
C SER A 210 5.13 7.85 18.29
N PHE A 211 6.20 7.81 17.49
CA PHE A 211 6.39 6.80 16.45
C PHE A 211 7.77 6.14 16.56
N GLY A 212 7.94 4.99 15.90
CA GLY A 212 9.21 4.28 15.81
C GLY A 212 9.32 3.51 14.50
N ILE A 213 10.52 3.53 13.93
CA ILE A 213 10.88 2.87 12.67
C ILE A 213 11.87 1.77 13.02
N TYR A 214 11.45 0.51 12.87
CA TYR A 214 12.26 -0.67 13.17
C TYR A 214 12.70 -1.31 11.87
N PHE A 215 14.00 -1.30 11.58
CA PHE A 215 14.53 -1.63 10.26
C PHE A 215 15.65 -2.68 10.33
N GLN A 216 15.73 -3.54 9.31
CA GLN A 216 16.79 -4.56 9.19
C GLN A 216 18.01 -4.11 8.36
N ASN A 217 17.80 -3.26 7.34
CA ASN A 217 18.90 -2.73 6.50
C ASN A 217 18.99 -1.20 6.53
N ILE A 218 18.53 -0.53 5.48
CA ILE A 218 18.50 0.92 5.37
C ILE A 218 17.04 1.35 5.45
N PRO A 219 16.67 2.23 6.39
CA PRO A 219 15.30 2.70 6.47
C PRO A 219 14.95 3.55 5.23
N ALA A 220 14.09 3.04 4.37
CA ALA A 220 13.48 3.70 3.22
C ALA A 220 12.70 4.96 3.63
N THR A 221 12.18 5.01 4.86
CA THR A 221 11.63 6.24 5.45
C THR A 221 12.64 7.40 5.50
N LEU A 222 13.96 7.16 5.43
CA LEU A 222 14.95 8.22 5.25
C LEU A 222 14.87 8.91 3.88
N PHE A 223 14.10 8.41 2.91
CA PHE A 223 13.80 9.14 1.69
C PHE A 223 12.92 10.37 1.93
N TYR A 224 12.19 10.45 3.05
CA TYR A 224 11.58 11.71 3.48
C TYR A 224 12.65 12.63 4.07
N ARG A 225 12.89 13.78 3.43
CA ARG A 225 13.94 14.72 3.83
C ARG A 225 13.78 15.19 5.28
N ASN A 226 12.54 15.35 5.74
CA ASN A 226 12.25 15.80 7.11
C ASN A 226 12.65 14.77 8.18
N LEU A 227 12.60 13.48 7.89
CA LEU A 227 13.02 12.43 8.83
C LEU A 227 14.54 12.37 9.04
N ARG A 228 15.33 13.08 8.24
CA ARG A 228 16.79 13.22 8.42
C ARG A 228 17.19 14.27 9.47
N LYS A 229 16.23 15.01 10.04
CA LYS A 229 16.49 16.02 11.07
C LYS A 229 16.95 15.36 12.38
N LEU A 230 17.88 16.00 13.11
CA LEU A 230 18.46 15.46 14.35
C LEU A 230 17.41 15.06 15.41
N LYS A 231 16.27 15.76 15.47
CA LYS A 231 15.19 15.46 16.42
C LYS A 231 14.57 14.07 16.24
N TYR A 232 14.70 13.46 15.05
CA TYR A 232 14.13 12.15 14.73
C TYR A 232 15.14 11.00 14.79
N VAL A 233 16.42 11.27 15.05
CA VAL A 233 17.46 10.22 15.08
C VAL A 233 17.13 9.11 16.08
N THR A 234 16.51 9.45 17.21
CA THR A 234 16.11 8.49 18.25
C THR A 234 14.86 7.68 17.90
N LYS A 235 14.24 7.90 16.73
CA LYS A 235 13.05 7.19 16.25
C LYS A 235 13.39 5.98 15.37
N PHE A 236 14.67 5.81 15.02
CA PHE A 236 15.17 4.73 14.20
C PHE A 236 15.79 3.66 15.10
N HIS A 237 15.32 2.43 14.96
CA HIS A 237 15.67 1.31 15.83
C HIS A 237 16.09 0.09 14.99
N PRO A 238 17.18 -0.60 15.35
CA PRO A 238 17.48 -1.90 14.77
C PRO A 238 16.34 -2.88 15.05
N TYR A 239 15.83 -3.56 14.02
CA TYR A 239 14.70 -4.47 14.15
C TYR A 239 15.00 -5.64 15.10
N ASP A 240 16.10 -6.37 14.88
CA ASP A 240 16.34 -7.71 15.46
C ASP A 240 16.21 -7.80 16.99
N LEU A 241 16.64 -6.74 17.70
CA LEU A 241 16.62 -6.70 19.17
C LEU A 241 15.61 -5.70 19.71
N THR A 242 15.56 -4.49 19.15
CA THR A 242 14.79 -3.40 19.75
C THR A 242 13.29 -3.64 19.58
N PHE A 243 12.85 -4.13 18.42
CA PHE A 243 11.42 -4.39 18.18
C PHE A 243 10.84 -5.42 19.16
N LYS A 244 11.49 -6.59 19.27
CA LYS A 244 11.08 -7.66 20.18
C LYS A 244 11.11 -7.21 21.63
N ASN A 245 12.11 -6.43 22.03
CA ASN A 245 12.21 -5.90 23.39
C ASN A 245 11.10 -4.88 23.70
N ASP A 246 10.81 -3.95 22.79
CA ASP A 246 9.77 -2.95 22.99
C ASP A 246 8.39 -3.60 23.01
N ALA A 247 8.12 -4.54 22.09
CA ALA A 247 6.89 -5.33 22.09
C ALA A 247 6.70 -6.09 23.40
N LYS A 248 7.71 -6.85 23.85
CA LYS A 248 7.67 -7.62 25.09
C LYS A 248 7.39 -6.76 26.33
N ASN A 249 7.95 -5.56 26.38
CA ASN A 249 7.83 -4.66 27.53
C ASN A 249 6.61 -3.72 27.45
N GLY A 250 5.77 -3.83 26.41
CA GLY A 250 4.64 -2.93 26.21
C GLY A 250 5.06 -1.48 25.94
N LYS A 251 6.16 -1.29 25.20
CA LYS A 251 6.76 0.02 24.89
C LYS A 251 6.71 0.39 23.41
N LEU A 252 5.96 -0.35 22.59
CA LEU A 252 5.78 0.05 21.20
C LEU A 252 5.09 1.42 21.15
N PRO A 253 5.59 2.35 20.32
CA PRO A 253 5.01 3.68 20.16
C PRO A 253 3.64 3.63 19.47
N GLY A 254 2.93 4.76 19.43
CA GLY A 254 1.59 4.82 18.83
C GLY A 254 1.53 4.51 17.33
N TYR A 255 2.64 4.74 16.62
CA TYR A 255 2.80 4.38 15.21
C TYR A 255 4.15 3.69 14.97
N VAL A 256 4.11 2.48 14.44
CA VAL A 256 5.27 1.61 14.25
C VAL A 256 5.39 1.29 12.77
N VAL A 257 6.56 1.52 12.21
CA VAL A 257 6.90 1.08 10.85
C VAL A 257 7.93 -0.04 10.97
N ILE A 258 7.65 -1.17 10.33
CA ILE A 258 8.57 -2.29 10.20
C ILE A 258 9.13 -2.26 8.78
N GLU A 259 10.45 -2.21 8.67
CA GLU A 259 11.17 -2.21 7.40
C GLU A 259 12.06 -3.46 7.26
N GLN A 260 11.90 -4.12 6.11
CA GLN A 260 12.49 -5.40 5.78
C GLN A 260 13.98 -5.34 5.50
N ARG A 261 14.54 -6.52 5.26
CA ARG A 261 15.82 -6.69 4.59
C ARG A 261 15.59 -6.68 3.07
N TYR A 262 15.92 -5.55 2.44
CA TYR A 262 15.73 -5.35 0.99
C TYR A 262 16.87 -5.92 0.13
N THR A 263 18.04 -6.22 0.73
CA THR A 263 19.20 -6.70 -0.01
C THR A 263 19.39 -8.20 0.20
N ASP A 264 19.44 -8.95 -0.91
CA ASP A 264 19.65 -10.39 -0.86
C ASP A 264 21.12 -10.79 -0.74
N SER A 265 21.40 -11.76 0.12
CA SER A 265 22.73 -12.33 0.29
C SER A 265 22.66 -13.78 0.76
N LYS A 266 23.73 -14.55 0.55
CA LYS A 266 23.77 -15.99 0.92
C LYS A 266 23.60 -16.25 2.42
N ILE A 267 23.92 -15.27 3.27
CA ILE A 267 23.91 -15.42 4.74
C ILE A 267 22.66 -14.77 5.32
N GLU A 268 22.22 -13.69 4.69
CA GLU A 268 21.09 -12.87 5.10
C GLU A 268 20.22 -12.64 3.86
N PRO A 269 19.32 -13.59 3.52
CA PRO A 269 18.48 -13.45 2.34
C PRO A 269 17.43 -12.36 2.56
N ALA A 270 17.06 -11.66 1.49
CA ALA A 270 16.01 -10.66 1.53
C ALA A 270 14.66 -11.29 1.89
N ASN A 271 13.78 -10.51 2.52
CA ASN A 271 12.52 -10.99 3.10
C ASN A 271 11.34 -10.03 2.88
N ASP A 272 11.41 -9.24 1.82
CA ASP A 272 10.45 -8.22 1.41
C ASP A 272 9.39 -8.72 0.40
N ASP A 273 9.55 -9.95 -0.11
CA ASP A 273 8.81 -10.57 -1.23
C ASP A 273 9.17 -10.04 -2.65
N HIS A 274 10.07 -9.07 -2.82
CA HIS A 274 10.42 -8.53 -4.14
C HIS A 274 11.05 -9.62 -5.05
N PRO A 275 10.72 -9.78 -6.35
CA PRO A 275 11.51 -10.61 -7.27
C PRO A 275 12.94 -10.11 -7.48
N SER A 276 13.99 -10.90 -7.40
CA SER A 276 14.04 -12.36 -7.36
C SER A 276 14.36 -12.82 -5.94
N HIS A 277 13.52 -12.51 -4.96
CA HIS A 277 13.61 -12.99 -3.57
C HIS A 277 12.60 -14.10 -3.31
N ASP A 278 12.98 -15.02 -2.41
CA ASP A 278 12.17 -16.17 -2.05
C ASP A 278 11.02 -15.75 -1.11
N VAL A 279 9.78 -15.92 -1.57
CA VAL A 279 8.55 -15.64 -0.81
C VAL A 279 8.51 -16.40 0.52
N TYR A 280 9.22 -17.53 0.65
CA TYR A 280 9.36 -18.22 1.93
C TYR A 280 9.97 -17.29 3.00
N GLN A 281 10.97 -16.48 2.66
CA GLN A 281 11.59 -15.55 3.60
C GLN A 281 10.61 -14.46 4.05
N GLY A 282 9.81 -13.93 3.13
CA GLY A 282 8.74 -12.98 3.46
C GLY A 282 7.66 -13.58 4.35
N GLN A 283 7.21 -14.82 4.08
CA GLN A 283 6.29 -15.56 4.95
C GLN A 283 6.85 -15.69 6.37
N MET A 284 8.12 -16.10 6.50
CA MET A 284 8.77 -16.24 7.80
C MET A 284 8.91 -14.90 8.53
N PHE A 285 9.16 -13.81 7.80
CA PHE A 285 9.23 -12.48 8.36
C PHE A 285 7.89 -11.99 8.88
N VAL A 286 6.82 -12.07 8.07
CA VAL A 286 5.45 -11.73 8.47
C VAL A 286 5.04 -12.51 9.72
N LYS A 287 5.33 -13.82 9.74
CA LYS A 287 5.07 -14.68 10.90
C LYS A 287 5.81 -14.18 12.15
N GLU A 288 7.07 -13.79 12.02
CA GLU A 288 7.85 -13.29 13.15
C GLU A 288 7.27 -11.98 13.70
N VAL A 289 6.91 -11.04 12.83
CA VAL A 289 6.27 -9.78 13.23
C VAL A 289 4.96 -10.06 13.96
N TYR A 290 4.08 -10.89 13.38
CA TYR A 290 2.82 -11.29 13.98
C TYR A 290 3.01 -11.92 15.37
N GLU A 291 3.90 -12.90 15.51
CA GLU A 291 4.15 -13.58 16.79
C GLU A 291 4.75 -12.64 17.85
N THR A 292 5.58 -11.69 17.42
CA THR A 292 6.13 -10.65 18.30
C THR A 292 5.03 -9.74 18.83
N LEU A 293 4.10 -9.31 17.97
CA LEU A 293 2.96 -8.49 18.38
C LEU A 293 1.96 -9.26 19.24
N ARG A 294 1.64 -10.51 18.87
CA ARG A 294 0.71 -11.39 19.58
C ARG A 294 1.15 -11.72 21.00
N SER A 295 2.47 -11.76 21.23
CA SER A 295 3.04 -11.97 22.57
C SER A 295 3.18 -10.69 23.40
N SER A 296 2.91 -9.52 22.83
CA SER A 296 2.98 -8.23 23.53
C SER A 296 1.79 -8.03 24.48
N PRO A 297 1.99 -7.40 25.67
CA PRO A 297 0.87 -6.92 26.47
C PRO A 297 0.01 -5.86 25.75
N GLN A 298 0.50 -5.24 24.66
CA GLN A 298 -0.24 -4.29 23.84
C GLN A 298 -1.11 -4.96 22.75
N TRP A 299 -1.14 -6.31 22.66
CA TRP A 299 -1.82 -7.04 21.59
C TRP A 299 -3.26 -6.58 21.35
N ASN A 300 -4.08 -6.51 22.41
CA ASN A 300 -5.50 -6.14 22.30
C ASN A 300 -5.75 -4.67 21.94
N GLU A 301 -4.69 -3.85 21.90
CA GLU A 301 -4.72 -2.43 21.53
C GLU A 301 -3.93 -2.16 20.24
N THR A 302 -3.50 -3.21 19.54
CA THR A 302 -2.67 -3.13 18.33
C THR A 302 -3.50 -3.38 17.06
N LEU A 303 -3.35 -2.50 16.07
CA LEU A 303 -3.74 -2.75 14.69
C LEU A 303 -2.47 -3.08 13.88
N PHE A 304 -2.40 -4.29 13.32
CA PHE A 304 -1.32 -4.67 12.41
C PHE A 304 -1.84 -4.65 10.97
N LEU A 305 -1.26 -3.80 10.13
CA LEU A 305 -1.57 -3.68 8.71
C LEU A 305 -0.41 -4.23 7.89
N ILE A 306 -0.70 -5.23 7.05
CA ILE A 306 0.19 -5.74 6.01
C ILE A 306 -0.37 -5.27 4.67
N THR A 307 0.47 -4.64 3.86
CA THR A 307 0.14 -4.21 2.50
C THR A 307 1.34 -4.43 1.60
N TYR A 308 1.15 -4.25 0.29
CA TYR A 308 2.21 -4.18 -0.70
C TYR A 308 2.34 -2.76 -1.24
N ASP A 309 3.50 -2.42 -1.79
CA ASP A 309 3.77 -1.15 -2.45
C ASP A 309 3.11 -1.09 -3.85
N GLU A 310 3.32 -2.11 -4.68
CA GLU A 310 2.76 -2.28 -6.01
C GLU A 310 2.72 -3.78 -6.40
N HIS A 311 2.31 -4.08 -7.63
CA HIS A 311 1.91 -5.43 -8.03
C HIS A 311 3.03 -6.27 -8.67
N GLY A 312 4.22 -5.71 -8.88
CA GLY A 312 5.42 -6.40 -9.34
C GLY A 312 5.35 -6.94 -10.77
N GLY A 313 4.42 -6.44 -11.58
CA GLY A 313 4.12 -7.01 -12.90
C GLY A 313 3.35 -8.33 -12.88
N PHE A 314 2.96 -8.85 -11.71
CA PHE A 314 2.10 -10.03 -11.59
C PHE A 314 0.65 -9.68 -11.89
N TYR A 315 -0.05 -10.63 -12.50
CA TYR A 315 -1.44 -10.46 -12.93
C TYR A 315 -2.39 -10.20 -11.77
N ASP A 316 -3.35 -9.31 -12.00
CA ASP A 316 -4.54 -9.13 -11.16
C ASP A 316 -5.77 -8.97 -12.06
N HIS A 317 -6.87 -9.62 -11.70
CA HIS A 317 -8.09 -9.61 -12.48
C HIS A 317 -8.93 -8.35 -12.26
N VAL A 318 -8.71 -7.60 -11.17
CA VAL A 318 -9.57 -6.48 -10.79
C VAL A 318 -9.22 -5.24 -11.60
N PRO A 319 -10.18 -4.67 -12.37
CA PRO A 319 -9.95 -3.41 -13.06
C PRO A 319 -9.52 -2.29 -12.11
N THR A 320 -8.38 -1.67 -12.41
CA THR A 320 -7.88 -0.51 -11.65
C THR A 320 -8.85 0.67 -11.81
N PRO A 321 -9.23 1.36 -10.71
CA PRO A 321 -9.98 2.61 -10.79
C PRO A 321 -9.22 3.66 -11.60
N ASN A 322 -9.83 4.21 -12.65
CA ASN A 322 -9.23 5.20 -13.53
C ASN A 322 -10.11 6.44 -13.75
N HIS A 323 -11.16 6.59 -12.95
CA HIS A 323 -12.06 7.75 -12.99
C HIS A 323 -12.33 8.27 -11.58
N GLY A 324 -12.40 9.60 -11.44
CA GLY A 324 -12.72 10.26 -10.18
C GLY A 324 -11.63 10.09 -9.12
N ILE A 325 -10.40 9.81 -9.51
CA ILE A 325 -9.28 9.68 -8.58
C ILE A 325 -8.84 11.09 -8.17
N PRO A 326 -8.86 11.43 -6.88
CA PRO A 326 -8.47 12.75 -6.45
C PRO A 326 -6.95 12.92 -6.58
N SER A 327 -6.54 14.05 -7.16
CA SER A 327 -5.15 14.48 -7.08
C SER A 327 -4.82 14.90 -5.64
N PRO A 328 -3.78 14.34 -5.01
CA PRO A 328 -3.45 14.67 -3.63
C PRO A 328 -2.78 16.05 -3.47
N ASP A 329 -2.09 16.53 -4.50
CA ASP A 329 -1.24 17.72 -4.44
C ASP A 329 -1.15 18.53 -5.76
N ASP A 330 -1.93 18.16 -6.77
CA ASP A 330 -1.96 18.78 -8.10
C ASP A 330 -0.62 18.74 -8.85
N ILE A 331 0.30 17.85 -8.45
CA ILE A 331 1.59 17.68 -9.13
C ILE A 331 1.45 16.68 -10.27
N VAL A 332 1.81 17.12 -11.47
CA VAL A 332 1.90 16.27 -12.66
C VAL A 332 3.25 15.54 -12.67
N GLY A 333 3.21 14.24 -12.98
CA GLY A 333 4.41 13.41 -13.11
C GLY A 333 5.36 13.90 -14.22
N PRO A 334 6.65 13.56 -14.15
CA PRO A 334 7.64 13.99 -15.15
C PRO A 334 7.47 13.29 -16.49
N GLU A 335 8.22 13.76 -17.50
CA GLU A 335 8.40 13.04 -18.77
C GLU A 335 8.85 11.58 -18.56
N PRO A 336 8.51 10.67 -19.49
CA PRO A 336 7.85 10.92 -20.78
C PRO A 336 6.32 10.82 -20.75
N VAL A 337 5.73 10.41 -19.62
CA VAL A 337 4.28 10.24 -19.47
C VAL A 337 3.85 11.14 -18.32
N PHE A 338 3.44 12.37 -18.66
CA PHE A 338 2.98 13.38 -17.71
C PHE A 338 1.69 12.91 -17.00
N PHE A 339 1.85 12.04 -16.00
CA PHE A 339 0.74 11.42 -15.28
C PHE A 339 0.01 12.46 -14.42
N GLN A 340 -1.31 12.46 -14.53
CA GLN A 340 -2.22 13.24 -13.72
C GLN A 340 -3.31 12.28 -13.22
N PHE A 341 -3.70 12.46 -11.95
CA PHE A 341 -4.77 11.70 -11.31
C PHE A 341 -6.14 11.90 -11.96
#